data_AF-A0A345YDB2-F1
#
_entry.id   AF-A0A345YDB2-F1
#
_cell.length_a   1.000
_cell.length_b   1.000
_cell.length_c   1.000
_cell.angle_alpha   90.00
_cell.angle_beta   90.00
_cell.angle_gamma   90.00
#
_symmetry.space_group_name_H-M   'P 1'
#
loop_
_entity.id
_entity.type
_entity.pdbx_description
1 polymer ?
#
loop_
_entity_poly.entity_id
_entity_poly.type
_entity_poly.pdbx_seq_one_letter_code
_entity_poly.pdbx_strand_id
1 'polypeptide(L)'
;MSLDLPTATARIARELTESETAIADALAKATALLHSAALAGRDLGGAPELEGQRALLRLEKIVRSLIDVRGETGRAHGQLRDIAVETGAGEEPACPDNGFTSAEQLTTIAA
;
A
#
# COMPACT_ATOMS: atom_id res chain seq x y z
N MET A 1 -23.20 15.79 4.83
CA MET A 1 -22.00 16.42 4.23
C MET A 1 -21.56 15.55 3.07
N SER A 2 -21.67 16.03 1.83
CA SER A 2 -21.03 15.39 0.68
C SER A 2 -19.56 15.79 0.65
N LEU A 3 -18.67 14.85 0.37
CA LEU A 3 -17.26 15.15 0.09
C LEU A 3 -17.19 15.83 -1.30
N ASP A 4 -16.35 16.85 -1.44
CA ASP A 4 -16.01 17.42 -2.75
C ASP A 4 -15.03 16.49 -3.49
N LEU A 5 -15.05 16.56 -4.82
CA LEU A 5 -14.30 15.67 -5.70
C LEU A 5 -12.78 15.68 -5.41
N PRO A 6 -12.10 16.83 -5.21
CA PRO A 6 -10.67 16.85 -4.91
C PRO A 6 -10.33 16.14 -3.59
N THR A 7 -11.12 16.36 -2.54
CA THR A 7 -10.92 15.70 -1.24
C THR A 7 -11.16 14.20 -1.33
N ALA A 8 -12.14 13.77 -2.13
CA ALA A 8 -12.40 12.34 -2.36
C ALA A 8 -11.23 11.67 -3.09
N THR A 9 -10.73 12.29 -4.15
CA THR A 9 -9.60 11.77 -4.94
C THR A 9 -8.32 11.71 -4.11
N ALA A 10 -7.99 12.76 -3.35
CA ALA A 10 -6.82 12.77 -2.47
C ALA A 10 -6.90 11.68 -1.39
N ARG A 11 -8.09 11.44 -0.82
CA ARG A 11 -8.31 10.37 0.15
C ARG A 11 -8.10 9.00 -0.48
N ILE A 12 -8.72 8.73 -1.62
CA ILE A 12 -8.63 7.46 -2.34
C ILE A 12 -7.17 7.17 -2.72
N ALA A 13 -6.45 8.16 -3.26
CA ALA A 13 -5.05 8.01 -3.63
C ALA A 13 -4.18 7.59 -2.45
N ARG A 14 -4.38 8.23 -1.28
CA ARG A 14 -3.66 7.86 -0.05
C ARG A 14 -4.00 6.44 0.40
N GLU A 15 -5.29 6.10 0.52
CA GLU A 15 -5.74 4.78 0.96
C GLU A 15 -5.24 3.66 0.04
N LEU A 16 -5.16 3.94 -1.26
CA LEU A 16 -4.63 3.02 -2.26
C LEU A 16 -3.12 2.79 -2.08
N THR A 17 -2.33 3.86 -1.94
CA THR A 17 -0.87 3.74 -1.70
C THR A 17 -0.56 3.04 -0.37
N GLU A 18 -1.33 3.33 0.68
CA GLU A 18 -1.22 2.63 1.97
C GLU A 18 -1.52 1.14 1.80
N SER A 19 -2.57 0.80 1.05
CA SER A 19 -2.95 -0.59 0.78
C SER A 19 -1.87 -1.33 -0.02
N GLU A 20 -1.34 -0.73 -1.08
CA GLU A 20 -0.25 -1.28 -1.89
C GLU A 20 0.99 -1.58 -1.04
N THR A 21 1.34 -0.65 -0.15
CA THR A 21 2.48 -0.76 0.77
C THR A 21 2.25 -1.82 1.86
N ALA A 22 1.00 -2.02 2.29
CA ALA A 22 0.66 -3.09 3.22
C ALA A 22 0.75 -4.48 2.56
N ILE A 23 0.28 -4.62 1.32
CA ILE A 23 0.31 -5.90 0.58
C ILE A 23 1.75 -6.26 0.18
N ALA A 24 2.49 -5.32 -0.41
CA ALA A 24 3.70 -4.84 0.24
C ALA A 24 4.50 -5.78 1.16
N ASP A 25 4.53 -5.30 2.39
CA ASP A 25 5.14 -5.91 3.55
C ASP A 25 4.57 -7.29 3.87
N ALA A 26 3.27 -7.52 3.65
CA ALA A 26 2.64 -8.81 3.89
C ALA A 26 3.30 -9.92 3.04
N LEU A 27 3.56 -9.66 1.76
CA LEU A 27 4.25 -10.61 0.88
C LEU A 27 5.69 -10.88 1.36
N ALA A 28 6.43 -9.85 1.76
CA ALA A 28 7.78 -9.99 2.27
C ALA A 28 7.81 -10.83 3.57
N LYS A 29 6.89 -10.57 4.50
CA LYS A 29 6.78 -11.32 5.76
C LYS A 29 6.33 -12.77 5.54
N ALA A 30 5.37 -13.01 4.64
CA ALA A 30 4.89 -14.35 4.33
C ALA A 30 5.96 -15.22 3.66
N THR A 31 6.76 -14.65 2.77
CA THR A 31 7.89 -15.35 2.13
C THR A 31 9.01 -15.65 3.13
N ALA A 32 9.34 -14.71 4.03
CA ALA A 32 10.29 -14.96 5.11
C ALA A 32 9.83 -16.07 6.07
N LEU A 33 8.52 -16.12 6.38
CA LEU A 33 7.92 -17.19 7.17
C LEU A 33 8.01 -18.54 6.47
N LEU A 34 7.66 -18.60 5.17
CA LEU A 34 7.78 -19.83 4.37
C LEU A 34 9.22 -20.36 4.36
N HIS A 35 10.20 -19.48 4.15
CA HIS A 35 11.62 -19.82 4.20
C HIS A 35 12.02 -20.38 5.58
N SER A 36 11.63 -19.70 6.65
CA SER A 36 11.96 -20.14 8.02
C SER A 36 11.31 -21.48 8.37
N ALA A 37 10.07 -21.71 7.94
CA ALA A 37 9.37 -22.99 8.13
C ALA A 37 10.05 -24.14 7.36
N ALA A 38 10.53 -23.87 6.14
CA ALA A 38 11.25 -24.86 5.34
C ALA A 38 12.60 -25.25 5.98
N LEU A 39 13.33 -24.26 6.53
CA LEU A 39 14.56 -24.52 7.29
C LEU A 39 14.29 -25.33 8.56
N ALA A 40 13.25 -24.97 9.32
CA ALA A 40 12.87 -25.69 10.53
C ALA A 40 12.55 -27.17 10.24
N GLY A 41 11.84 -27.46 9.15
CA GLY A 41 11.55 -28.83 8.73
C GLY A 41 12.77 -29.65 8.33
N ARG A 42 13.85 -28.99 7.85
CA ARG A 42 15.12 -29.64 7.53
C ARG A 42 15.99 -29.85 8.76
N ASP A 43 16.06 -28.86 9.64
CA ASP A 43 17.06 -28.79 10.70
C ASP A 43 16.58 -29.42 12.03
N LEU A 44 15.26 -29.58 12.22
CA LEU A 44 14.68 -30.20 13.42
C LEU A 44 14.31 -31.66 13.18
N GLY A 45 15.08 -32.58 13.78
CA GLY A 45 14.77 -34.01 13.79
C GLY A 45 13.52 -34.33 14.63
N GLY A 46 12.70 -35.27 14.17
CA GLY A 46 11.53 -35.76 14.89
C GLY A 46 10.24 -34.94 14.72
N ALA A 47 10.27 -33.89 13.89
CA ALA A 47 9.05 -33.18 13.50
C ALA A 47 8.15 -34.06 12.61
N PRO A 48 6.81 -34.00 12.75
CA PRO A 48 5.91 -34.73 11.87
C PRO A 48 6.01 -34.21 10.43
N GLU A 49 6.58 -35.02 9.54
CA GLU A 49 6.91 -34.63 8.15
C GLU A 49 5.67 -34.24 7.34
N LEU A 50 4.58 -35.00 7.50
CA LEU A 50 3.33 -34.77 6.78
C LEU A 50 2.65 -33.45 7.19
N GLU A 51 2.63 -33.15 8.48
CA GLU A 51 2.07 -31.90 9.02
C GLU A 51 2.93 -30.70 8.60
N GLY A 52 4.26 -30.84 8.62
CA GLY A 52 5.20 -29.84 8.12
C GLY A 52 4.96 -29.55 6.64
N GLN A 53 4.88 -30.58 5.80
CA GLN A 53 4.58 -30.44 4.37
C GLN A 53 3.23 -29.75 4.14
N ARG A 54 2.18 -30.14 4.87
CA ARG A 54 0.85 -29.50 4.78
C ARG A 54 0.90 -28.02 5.17
N ALA A 55 1.70 -27.65 6.17
CA ALA A 55 1.88 -26.25 6.55
C ALA A 55 2.59 -25.46 5.45
N LEU A 56 3.63 -26.01 4.84
CA LEU A 56 4.34 -25.38 3.71
C LEU A 56 3.44 -25.16 2.50
N LEU A 57 2.59 -26.13 2.15
CA LEU A 57 1.60 -25.98 1.06
C LEU A 57 0.60 -24.85 1.34
N ARG A 58 0.18 -24.68 2.60
CA ARG A 58 -0.70 -23.56 2.98
C ARG A 58 0.01 -22.22 2.91
N LEU A 59 1.28 -22.15 3.32
CA LEU A 59 2.10 -20.95 3.23
C LEU A 59 2.38 -20.55 1.77
N GLU A 60 2.66 -21.52 0.90
CA GLU A 60 2.80 -21.27 -0.54
C GLU A 60 1.52 -20.68 -1.13
N LYS A 61 0.36 -21.24 -0.79
CA LYS A 61 -0.94 -20.70 -1.21
C LYS A 61 -1.13 -19.25 -0.77
N ILE A 62 -0.75 -18.91 0.47
CA ILE A 62 -0.82 -17.52 0.96
C ILE A 62 0.08 -16.60 0.13
N VAL A 63 1.33 -17.01 -0.14
CA VAL A 63 2.27 -16.24 -0.97
C VAL A 63 1.71 -16.03 -2.38
N ARG A 64 1.18 -17.08 -3.01
CA ARG A 64 0.54 -17.00 -4.33
C ARG A 64 -0.61 -16.00 -4.33
N SER A 65 -1.53 -16.10 -3.37
CA SER A 65 -2.67 -15.19 -3.28
C SER A 65 -2.25 -13.74 -3.06
N LEU A 66 -1.18 -13.48 -2.30
CA LEU A 66 -0.65 -12.12 -2.12
C LEU A 66 -0.06 -11.54 -3.43
N ILE A 67 0.57 -12.38 -4.26
CA ILE A 67 1.04 -11.95 -5.60
C ILE A 67 -0.15 -11.57 -6.48
N ASP A 68 -1.20 -12.39 -6.49
CA ASP A 68 -2.41 -12.12 -7.27
C ASP A 68 -3.08 -10.82 -6.81
N VAL A 69 -3.26 -10.65 -5.48
CA VAL A 69 -3.84 -9.44 -4.89
C VAL A 69 -3.04 -8.19 -5.27
N ARG A 70 -1.70 -8.23 -5.25
CA ARG A 70 -0.88 -7.09 -5.71
C ARG A 70 -1.14 -6.73 -7.17
N GLY A 71 -1.26 -7.74 -8.03
CA GLY A 71 -1.57 -7.55 -9.44
C GLY A 71 -2.94 -6.88 -9.63
N GLU A 72 -3.96 -7.37 -8.94
CA GLU A 72 -5.30 -6.76 -9.00
C GLU A 72 -5.32 -5.34 -8.41
N THR A 73 -4.62 -5.09 -7.29
CA THR A 73 -4.50 -3.74 -6.72
C THR A 73 -3.84 -2.77 -7.70
N GLY A 74 -2.78 -3.18 -8.39
CA GLY A 74 -2.13 -2.34 -9.40
C GLY A 74 -3.03 -2.04 -10.60
N ARG A 75 -3.89 -2.97 -11.02
CA ARG A 75 -4.89 -2.72 -12.08
C ARG A 75 -5.99 -1.78 -11.60
N ALA A 76 -6.48 -1.97 -10.38
CA ALA A 76 -7.46 -1.08 -9.77
C ALA A 76 -6.90 0.35 -9.64
N HIS A 77 -5.61 0.50 -9.30
CA HIS A 77 -4.94 1.80 -9.32
C HIS A 77 -5.01 2.46 -10.70
N GLY A 78 -4.60 1.75 -11.75
CA GLY A 78 -4.68 2.26 -13.13
C GLY A 78 -6.10 2.72 -13.49
N GLN A 79 -7.10 1.90 -13.18
CA GLN A 79 -8.51 2.25 -13.45
C GLN A 79 -8.98 3.48 -12.67
N LEU A 80 -8.61 3.60 -11.38
CA LEU A 80 -8.95 4.77 -10.57
C LEU A 80 -8.27 6.03 -11.07
N ARG A 81 -7.05 5.92 -11.59
CA ARG A 81 -6.34 7.01 -12.24
C ARG A 81 -7.04 7.45 -13.52
N ASP A 82 -7.47 6.51 -14.35
CA ASP A 82 -8.22 6.82 -15.58
C ASP A 82 -9.53 7.56 -15.26
N ILE A 83 -10.27 7.09 -14.23
CA ILE A 83 -11.47 7.76 -13.73
C ILE A 83 -11.16 9.18 -13.24
N ALA A 84 -10.05 9.37 -12.50
CA ALA A 84 -9.67 10.69 -12.02
C ALA A 84 -9.42 11.65 -13.19
N VAL A 85 -8.77 11.19 -14.27
CA VAL A 85 -8.57 11.99 -15.49
C VAL A 85 -9.90 12.32 -16.16
N GLU A 86 -10.78 11.35 -16.36
CA GLU A 86 -12.09 11.55 -17.01
C GLU A 86 -13.02 12.50 -16.22
N THR A 87 -12.88 12.53 -14.89
CA THR A 87 -13.70 13.38 -14.01
C THR A 87 -13.12 14.77 -13.79
N GLY A 88 -11.97 15.10 -14.40
CA GLY A 88 -11.26 16.36 -14.17
C GLY A 88 -10.61 16.45 -12.78
N ALA A 89 -10.56 15.34 -12.03
CA ALA A 89 -9.90 15.25 -10.74
C ALA A 89 -8.40 14.94 -10.82
N GLY A 90 -7.93 14.54 -12.01
CA GLY A 90 -6.51 14.30 -12.33
C GLY A 90 -5.77 15.55 -12.78
N GLU A 91 -6.48 16.65 -13.04
CA GLU A 91 -5.86 17.97 -13.17
C GLU A 91 -5.50 18.46 -11.78
N GLU A 92 -4.21 18.68 -11.55
CA GLU A 92 -3.71 19.26 -10.32
C GLU A 92 -4.51 20.55 -10.05
N PRO A 93 -5.18 20.70 -8.89
CA PRO A 93 -5.74 22.00 -8.55
C PRO A 93 -4.53 22.93 -8.57
N ALA A 94 -4.53 23.88 -9.51
CA ALA A 94 -3.44 24.84 -9.66
C ALA A 94 -3.06 25.30 -8.27
N CYS A 95 -1.90 24.86 -7.77
CA CYS A 95 -1.35 25.47 -6.56
C CYS A 95 -1.32 26.95 -6.92
N PRO A 96 -2.07 27.82 -6.21
CA PRO A 96 -1.99 29.23 -6.52
C PRO A 96 -0.50 29.58 -6.48
N ASP A 97 0.02 30.25 -7.52
CA ASP A 97 1.45 30.61 -7.66
C ASP A 97 2.00 31.34 -6.42
N ASN A 98 1.10 31.77 -5.54
CA ASN A 98 1.32 32.38 -4.25
C ASN A 98 1.34 31.30 -3.14
N GLY A 99 2.08 30.22 -3.33
CA GLY A 99 2.39 29.29 -2.25
C GLY A 99 3.03 30.07 -1.10
N PHE A 100 2.41 30.03 0.09
CA PHE A 100 2.90 30.51 1.39
C PHE A 100 4.24 31.27 1.37
N THR A 101 4.22 32.52 0.89
CA THR A 101 5.30 33.50 1.12
C THR A 101 4.72 34.78 1.68
N SER A 102 3.96 34.67 2.77
CA SER A 102 3.79 35.77 3.71
C SER A 102 4.50 35.41 5.00
N ALA A 103 5.82 35.24 4.90
CA ALA A 103 6.75 35.57 5.98
C ALA A 103 6.86 37.11 6.11
N GLU A 104 5.72 37.79 6.08
CA GLU A 104 5.59 39.25 6.15
C GLU A 104 4.60 39.57 7.27
N GLN A 105 4.93 39.12 8.49
CA GLN A 105 4.34 39.61 9.74
C GLN A 105 5.18 39.13 10.95
N LEU A 106 6.48 39.44 10.94
CA LEU A 106 7.32 39.47 12.16
C LEU A 106 8.02 40.81 12.33
N THR A 107 7.41 41.89 11.85
CA THR A 107 7.89 43.24 12.12
C THR A 107 7.21 43.77 13.38
N THR A 108 8.02 43.87 14.44
CA THR A 108 7.94 44.89 15.50
C THR A 108 6.89 44.69 16.59
N ILE A 109 7.31 44.19 17.77
CA ILE A 109 7.23 44.96 19.03
C ILE A 109 8.48 44.65 19.86
N ALA A 110 9.51 45.47 19.68
CA ALA A 110 10.49 45.73 20.74
C ALA A 110 10.42 47.23 21.01
N ALA A 111 9.81 47.60 22.13
CA ALA A 111 9.96 48.87 22.82
C ALA A 111 9.66 48.62 24.31
#